data_AF-A0A1H9K1P1-F1
#
_entry.id   AF-A0A1H9K1P1-F1
#
_cell.length_a   1.000
_cell.length_b   1.000
_cell.length_c   1.000
_cell.angle_alpha   90.00
_cell.angle_beta   90.00
_cell.angle_gamma   90.00
#
_symmetry.space_group_name_H-M   'P 1'
#
loop_
_entity.id
_entity.type
_entity.pdbx_description
1 polymer ?
#
loop_
_entity_poly.entity_id
_entity_poly.type
_entity_poly.pdbx_seq_one_letter_code
_entity_poly.pdbx_strand_id
1 'polypeptide(L)'
;MSHQQPPQQQVGQPTQQQVGQQQPQQQTGQQPQQQTEQQPQSFDQAVPQQVSQAIYKLEQLESDAEWAHGQAMNAGDRFTAGKLADISQIIHLQKTLLLRQSDLAQTFGQCTQQAIQQSTQQLQQSRVPGVQQVIQQAQQISQTITQASQQVAQQGQSQQMRGQTPSPRGGGQSFY
;
A
#
# COMPACT_ATOMS: atom_id res chain seq x y z
N MET A 1 -32.06 42.09 31.86
CA MET A 1 -32.11 40.62 31.97
C MET A 1 -30.79 40.10 31.46
N SER A 2 -30.00 39.54 32.37
CA SER A 2 -28.63 39.10 32.14
C SER A 2 -28.57 37.57 32.03
N HIS A 3 -27.49 37.07 31.43
CA HIS A 3 -26.98 35.68 31.39
C HIS A 3 -27.59 34.78 30.28
N GLN A 4 -26.89 33.81 29.66
CA GLN A 4 -25.62 33.16 30.00
C GLN A 4 -25.09 32.38 28.77
N GLN A 5 -23.78 32.39 28.58
CA GLN A 5 -23.02 31.67 27.52
C GLN A 5 -22.46 30.36 28.12
N PRO A 6 -22.47 29.20 27.43
CA PRO A 6 -21.86 27.97 27.94
C PRO A 6 -20.34 27.89 27.66
N PRO A 7 -19.55 27.27 28.57
CA PRO A 7 -18.08 27.28 28.52
C PRO A 7 -17.43 26.17 27.67
N GLN A 8 -16.24 26.48 27.18
CA GLN A 8 -15.28 25.59 26.49
C GLN A 8 -14.70 24.53 27.44
N GLN A 9 -14.60 23.28 26.97
CA GLN A 9 -13.80 22.23 27.60
C GLN A 9 -12.42 22.14 26.93
N GLN A 10 -11.39 22.52 27.69
CA GLN A 10 -9.98 22.26 27.44
C GLN A 10 -9.67 20.85 27.99
N VAL A 11 -9.19 19.95 27.13
CA VAL A 11 -8.70 18.61 27.52
C VAL A 11 -7.18 18.66 27.60
N GLY A 12 -6.67 18.15 28.72
CA GLY A 12 -5.34 18.41 29.26
C GLY A 12 -4.20 17.57 28.69
N GLN A 13 -3.00 18.15 28.81
CA GLN A 13 -1.69 17.53 28.64
C GLN A 13 -1.34 16.67 29.87
N PRO A 14 -0.73 15.49 29.70
CA PRO A 14 -0.01 14.83 30.77
C PRO A 14 1.48 15.25 30.82
N THR A 15 1.79 15.87 31.95
CA THR A 15 3.01 16.03 32.74
C THR A 15 4.29 15.29 32.31
N GLN A 16 5.38 16.05 32.15
CA GLN A 16 6.78 15.59 32.16
C GLN A 16 7.15 15.01 33.54
N GLN A 17 7.67 13.79 33.56
CA GLN A 17 8.30 13.21 34.76
C GLN A 17 9.82 13.23 34.58
N GLN A 18 10.44 14.10 35.37
CA GLN A 18 11.87 14.31 35.51
C GLN A 18 12.33 13.50 36.73
N VAL A 19 13.16 12.46 36.54
CA VAL A 19 13.81 11.75 37.65
C VAL A 19 15.25 11.39 37.29
N GLY A 20 16.19 11.99 38.03
CA GLY A 20 17.36 11.31 38.59
C GLY A 20 18.59 11.11 37.69
N GLN A 21 19.54 12.04 37.80
CA GLN A 21 20.97 11.76 37.58
C GLN A 21 21.47 10.74 38.62
N GLN A 22 22.16 9.68 38.18
CA GLN A 22 23.23 9.02 38.96
C GLN A 22 24.26 8.41 37.98
N GLN A 23 25.53 8.74 38.22
CA GLN A 23 26.72 8.27 37.50
C GLN A 23 27.44 7.16 38.34
N PRO A 24 28.47 6.47 37.81
CA PRO A 24 28.52 5.01 37.73
C PRO A 24 29.42 4.35 38.78
N GLN A 25 29.15 3.09 39.12
CA GLN A 25 30.06 2.26 39.91
C GLN A 25 30.34 0.94 39.17
N GLN A 26 31.62 0.76 38.81
CA GLN A 26 32.17 -0.47 38.23
C GLN A 26 32.05 -1.63 39.23
N GLN A 27 31.51 -2.76 38.77
CA GLN A 27 31.84 -4.08 39.32
C GLN A 27 31.91 -5.13 38.21
N THR A 28 33.10 -5.71 38.13
CA THR A 28 33.56 -6.85 37.34
C THR A 28 32.81 -8.13 37.74
N GLY A 29 32.31 -8.90 36.78
CA GLY A 29 31.98 -10.31 37.03
C GLY A 29 30.81 -10.89 36.24
N GLN A 30 31.16 -11.76 35.30
CA GLN A 30 30.37 -12.87 34.73
C GLN A 30 29.26 -12.53 33.71
N GLN A 31 29.52 -13.02 32.49
CA GLN A 31 28.58 -13.17 31.38
C GLN A 31 27.31 -13.91 31.81
N PRO A 32 26.13 -13.39 31.46
CA PRO A 32 25.10 -14.19 30.86
C PRO A 32 25.32 -14.12 29.36
N GLN A 33 25.59 -15.27 28.77
CA GLN A 33 25.43 -15.56 27.36
C GLN A 33 24.01 -15.15 26.99
N GLN A 34 23.84 -13.90 26.51
CA GLN A 34 22.60 -13.48 25.87
C GLN A 34 22.48 -14.38 24.66
N GLN A 35 21.65 -15.43 24.83
CA GLN A 35 20.89 -16.03 23.76
C GLN A 35 20.48 -14.86 22.88
N THR A 36 21.03 -14.81 21.69
CA THR A 36 20.47 -14.04 20.60
C THR A 36 19.04 -14.55 20.51
N GLU A 37 18.13 -13.84 21.18
CA GLU A 37 16.72 -13.87 20.87
C GLU A 37 16.71 -13.71 19.36
N GLN A 38 16.48 -14.83 18.67
CA GLN A 38 16.05 -14.84 17.30
C GLN A 38 14.78 -14.01 17.34
N GLN A 39 14.98 -12.72 17.16
CA GLN A 39 13.99 -11.70 16.94
C GLN A 39 12.93 -12.39 16.11
N PRO A 40 11.71 -12.62 16.64
CA PRO A 40 10.69 -13.34 15.92
C PRO A 40 10.61 -12.65 14.57
N GLN A 41 11.00 -13.36 13.51
CA GLN A 41 11.00 -12.85 12.14
C GLN A 41 9.67 -12.15 11.99
N SER A 42 9.74 -10.82 11.88
CA SER A 42 8.62 -9.91 12.01
C SER A 42 7.45 -10.50 11.23
N PHE A 43 6.47 -11.06 11.95
CA PHE A 43 5.23 -11.59 11.38
C PHE A 43 4.42 -10.50 10.66
N ASP A 44 4.87 -9.25 10.79
CA ASP A 44 4.44 -8.08 10.05
C ASP A 44 5.45 -7.79 8.93
N GLN A 45 5.29 -8.44 7.78
CA GLN A 45 5.76 -7.87 6.53
C GLN A 45 4.88 -6.65 6.26
N ALA A 46 5.12 -5.56 7.00
CA ALA A 46 4.37 -4.32 6.87
C ALA A 46 4.42 -3.92 5.40
N VAL A 47 3.26 -3.90 4.76
CA VAL A 47 3.12 -3.48 3.36
C VAL A 47 3.83 -2.13 3.25
N PRO A 48 4.80 -1.98 2.32
CA PRO A 48 5.59 -0.77 2.25
C PRO A 48 4.70 0.48 2.14
N GLN A 49 5.09 1.58 2.77
CA GLN A 49 4.24 2.76 2.87
C GLN A 49 3.75 3.29 1.49
N GLN A 50 4.57 3.19 0.44
CA GLN A 50 4.18 3.58 -0.92
C GLN A 50 3.11 2.63 -1.49
N VAL A 51 3.20 1.32 -1.22
CA VAL A 51 2.20 0.33 -1.61
C VAL A 51 0.88 0.59 -0.89
N SER A 52 0.92 0.86 0.42
CA SER A 52 -0.27 1.23 1.21
C SER A 52 -0.93 2.52 0.69
N GLN A 53 -0.14 3.54 0.36
CA GLN A 53 -0.66 4.78 -0.24
C GLN A 53 -1.29 4.53 -1.63
N ALA A 54 -0.67 3.67 -2.44
CA ALA A 54 -1.20 3.30 -3.75
C ALA A 54 -2.54 2.57 -3.63
N ILE A 55 -2.63 1.61 -2.71
CA ILE A 55 -3.87 0.87 -2.43
C ILE A 55 -4.97 1.84 -1.98
N TYR A 56 -4.68 2.74 -1.04
CA TYR A 56 -5.66 3.73 -0.58
C TYR A 56 -6.20 4.60 -1.74
N LYS A 57 -5.32 5.12 -2.60
CA LYS A 57 -5.76 5.91 -3.76
C LYS A 57 -6.56 5.06 -4.76
N LEU A 58 -6.17 3.80 -4.95
CA LEU A 58 -6.87 2.88 -5.85
C LEU A 58 -8.27 2.58 -5.32
N GLU A 59 -8.42 2.42 -4.00
CA GLU A 59 -9.71 2.23 -3.33
C GLU A 59 -10.65 3.42 -3.56
N GLN A 60 -10.13 4.65 -3.42
CA GLN A 60 -10.90 5.87 -3.68
C GLN A 60 -11.36 5.95 -5.13
N LEU A 61 -10.47 5.66 -6.08
CA LEU A 61 -10.81 5.68 -7.50
C LEU A 61 -11.82 4.58 -7.87
N GLU A 62 -11.71 3.38 -7.31
CA GLU A 62 -12.69 2.31 -7.52
C GLU A 62 -14.07 2.73 -7.00
N SER A 63 -14.14 3.30 -5.79
CA SER A 63 -15.38 3.79 -5.19
C SER A 63 -16.05 4.86 -6.06
N ASP A 64 -15.27 5.81 -6.57
CA ASP A 64 -15.76 6.85 -7.47
C ASP A 64 -16.23 6.31 -8.82
N ALA A 65 -15.51 5.31 -9.37
CA ALA A 65 -15.87 4.66 -10.61
C ALA A 65 -17.16 3.83 -10.46
N GLU A 66 -17.34 3.11 -9.35
CA GLU A 66 -18.56 2.38 -9.03
C GLU A 66 -19.77 3.31 -8.86
N TRP A 67 -19.56 4.44 -8.16
CA TRP A 67 -20.60 5.45 -8.02
C TRP A 67 -20.99 6.03 -9.38
N ALA A 68 -20.03 6.49 -10.18
CA ALA A 68 -20.27 7.02 -11.52
C ALA A 68 -20.89 5.96 -12.46
N HIS A 69 -20.54 4.68 -12.29
CA HIS A 69 -21.13 3.57 -13.03
C HIS A 69 -22.63 3.44 -12.72
N GLY A 70 -23.02 3.53 -11.44
CA GLY A 70 -24.43 3.58 -11.03
C GLY A 70 -25.17 4.75 -11.69
N GLN A 71 -24.54 5.93 -11.74
CA GLN A 71 -25.11 7.11 -12.42
C GLN A 71 -25.27 6.89 -13.93
N ALA A 72 -24.29 6.28 -14.60
CA ALA A 72 -24.35 5.97 -16.02
C ALA A 72 -25.46 4.97 -16.34
N MET A 73 -25.60 3.92 -15.52
CA MET A 73 -26.66 2.92 -15.65
C MET A 73 -28.04 3.56 -15.47
N ASN A 74 -28.21 4.43 -14.48
CA ASN A 74 -29.46 5.18 -14.26
C ASN A 74 -29.79 6.11 -15.44
N ALA A 75 -28.79 6.67 -16.11
CA ALA A 75 -28.95 7.51 -17.29
C ALA A 75 -29.14 6.71 -18.60
N GLY A 76 -29.04 5.37 -18.56
CA GLY A 76 -29.10 4.51 -19.74
C GLY A 76 -27.84 4.56 -20.63
N ASP A 77 -26.77 5.21 -20.17
CA ASP A 77 -25.51 5.31 -20.90
C ASP A 77 -24.64 4.06 -20.69
N ARG A 78 -24.96 3.02 -21.46
CA ARG A 78 -24.26 1.72 -21.39
C ARG A 78 -22.79 1.81 -21.77
N PHE A 79 -22.42 2.74 -22.65
CA PHE A 79 -21.04 2.91 -23.07
C PHE A 79 -20.19 3.44 -21.91
N THR A 80 -20.61 4.55 -21.29
CA THR A 80 -19.94 5.11 -20.11
C THR A 80 -19.91 4.10 -18.97
N ALA A 81 -21.04 3.44 -18.70
CA ALA A 81 -21.13 2.44 -17.65
C ALA A 81 -20.14 1.28 -17.86
N GLY A 82 -20.07 0.71 -19.07
CA GLY A 82 -19.10 -0.34 -19.39
C GLY A 82 -17.66 0.09 -19.12
N LYS A 83 -17.29 1.32 -19.51
CA LYS A 83 -15.94 1.85 -19.28
C LYS A 83 -15.61 2.04 -17.80
N LEU A 84 -16.57 2.49 -17.00
CA LEU A 84 -16.38 2.65 -15.57
C LEU A 84 -16.26 1.29 -14.86
N ALA A 85 -17.05 0.30 -15.29
CA ALA A 85 -16.94 -1.07 -14.80
C ALA A 85 -15.58 -1.70 -15.14
N ASP A 86 -15.07 -1.48 -16.36
CA ASP A 86 -13.73 -1.92 -16.77
C ASP A 86 -12.65 -1.28 -15.88
N ILE A 87 -12.75 0.03 -15.62
CA ILE A 87 -11.83 0.75 -14.73
C ILE A 87 -11.84 0.14 -13.33
N SER A 88 -13.02 -0.07 -12.72
CA SER A 88 -13.12 -0.66 -11.38
C SER A 88 -12.49 -2.06 -11.31
N GLN A 89 -12.78 -2.93 -12.29
CA GLN A 89 -12.21 -4.29 -12.31
C GLN A 89 -10.69 -4.30 -12.43
N ILE A 90 -10.13 -3.44 -13.30
CA ILE A 90 -8.68 -3.33 -13.47
C ILE A 90 -8.02 -2.82 -12.18
N ILE A 91 -8.62 -1.82 -11.54
CA ILE A 91 -8.15 -1.29 -10.26
C ILE A 91 -8.19 -2.37 -9.18
N HIS A 92 -9.29 -3.12 -9.09
CA HIS A 92 -9.45 -4.21 -8.14
C HIS A 92 -8.32 -5.24 -8.25
N LEU A 93 -8.01 -5.65 -9.47
CA LEU A 93 -6.94 -6.61 -9.73
C LEU A 93 -5.57 -6.02 -9.40
N GLN A 94 -5.29 -4.77 -9.76
CA GLN A 94 -4.02 -4.10 -9.42
C GLN A 94 -3.82 -4.03 -7.89
N LYS A 95 -4.85 -3.66 -7.12
CA LYS A 95 -4.79 -3.66 -5.65
C LYS A 95 -4.45 -5.04 -5.11
N THR A 96 -5.12 -6.07 -5.63
CA THR A 96 -4.91 -7.45 -5.20
C THR A 96 -3.46 -7.90 -5.46
N LEU A 97 -2.89 -7.56 -6.61
CA LEU A 97 -1.50 -7.89 -6.94
C LEU A 97 -0.50 -7.15 -6.06
N LEU A 98 -0.76 -5.87 -5.76
CA LEU A 98 0.07 -5.06 -4.85
C LEU A 98 0.04 -5.61 -3.41
N LEU A 99 -1.15 -5.92 -2.89
CA LEU A 99 -1.33 -6.48 -1.54
C LEU A 99 -0.62 -7.81 -1.37
N ARG A 100 -0.66 -8.67 -2.40
CA ARG A 100 0.00 -9.98 -2.40
C ARG A 100 1.48 -9.91 -2.75
N GLN A 101 2.03 -8.70 -2.97
CA GLN A 101 3.40 -8.48 -3.42
C GLN A 101 3.76 -9.34 -4.65
N SER A 102 2.84 -9.46 -5.60
CA SER A 102 3.03 -10.33 -6.77
C SER A 102 4.09 -9.78 -7.72
N ASP A 103 4.93 -10.66 -8.25
CA ASP A 103 5.88 -10.32 -9.34
C ASP A 103 5.16 -9.80 -10.60
N LEU A 104 3.88 -10.13 -10.77
CA LEU A 104 3.05 -9.63 -11.88
C LEU A 104 2.56 -8.20 -11.65
N ALA A 105 2.69 -7.65 -10.44
CA ALA A 105 2.20 -6.30 -10.12
C ALA A 105 2.86 -5.21 -10.99
N GLN A 106 4.10 -5.43 -11.43
CA GLN A 106 4.78 -4.51 -12.34
C GLN A 106 4.22 -4.54 -13.76
N THR A 107 4.16 -5.73 -14.36
CA THR A 107 3.60 -5.90 -15.70
C THR A 107 2.14 -5.43 -15.73
N PHE A 108 1.35 -5.85 -14.75
CA PHE A 108 -0.05 -5.45 -14.66
C PHE A 108 -0.22 -3.95 -14.35
N GLY A 109 0.72 -3.33 -13.63
CA GLY A 109 0.72 -1.89 -13.38
C GLY A 109 0.85 -1.06 -14.65
N GLN A 110 1.68 -1.51 -15.60
CA GLN A 110 1.81 -0.87 -16.91
C GLN A 110 0.53 -1.03 -17.74
N CYS A 111 -0.04 -2.24 -17.76
CA CYS A 111 -1.33 -2.50 -18.42
C CYS A 111 -2.46 -1.65 -17.82
N THR A 112 -2.50 -1.55 -16.49
CA THR A 112 -3.47 -0.75 -15.74
C THR A 112 -3.37 0.72 -16.14
N GLN A 113 -2.16 1.27 -16.20
CA GLN A 113 -1.95 2.66 -16.62
C GLN A 113 -2.45 2.92 -18.04
N GLN A 114 -2.12 2.04 -18.99
CA GLN A 114 -2.57 2.16 -20.37
C GLN A 114 -4.09 2.07 -20.48
N ALA A 115 -4.71 1.11 -19.79
CA ALA A 115 -6.15 0.92 -19.80
C ALA A 115 -6.88 2.13 -19.18
N ILE A 116 -6.40 2.64 -18.04
CA ILE A 116 -6.95 3.85 -17.42
C ILE A 116 -6.80 5.05 -18.37
N GLN A 117 -5.65 5.22 -19.02
CA GLN A 117 -5.43 6.32 -19.97
C GLN A 117 -6.38 6.24 -21.18
N GLN A 118 -6.57 5.05 -21.74
CA GLN A 118 -7.50 4.83 -22.86
C GLN A 118 -8.96 5.06 -22.44
N SER A 119 -9.37 4.51 -21.30
CA SER A 119 -10.73 4.69 -20.78
C SER A 119 -11.02 6.14 -20.42
N THR A 120 -10.07 6.86 -19.81
CA THR A 120 -10.26 8.29 -19.51
C THR A 120 -10.42 9.13 -20.77
N GLN A 121 -9.67 8.87 -21.84
CA GLN A 121 -9.87 9.54 -23.14
C GLN A 121 -11.27 9.29 -23.70
N GLN A 122 -11.75 8.05 -23.63
CA GLN A 122 -13.09 7.67 -24.08
C GLN A 122 -14.20 8.31 -23.24
N LEU A 123 -13.94 8.50 -21.94
CA LEU A 123 -14.88 9.09 -20.99
C LEU A 123 -14.93 10.63 -21.04
N GLN A 124 -13.99 11.32 -21.71
CA GLN A 124 -13.95 12.79 -21.76
C GLN A 124 -15.24 13.43 -22.32
N GLN A 125 -15.94 12.72 -23.20
CA GLN A 125 -17.19 13.20 -23.81
C GLN A 125 -18.43 12.88 -22.98
N SER A 126 -18.29 12.06 -21.93
CA SER A 126 -19.41 11.67 -21.09
C SER A 126 -19.93 12.86 -20.28
N ARG A 127 -21.26 12.93 -20.16
CA ARG A 127 -21.96 13.92 -19.32
C ARG A 127 -22.46 13.32 -18.01
N VAL A 128 -22.13 12.05 -17.75
CA VAL A 128 -22.57 11.36 -16.53
C VAL A 128 -21.91 12.01 -15.31
N PRO A 129 -22.67 12.30 -14.23
CA PRO A 129 -22.12 12.81 -12.98
C PRO A 129 -21.01 11.89 -12.43
N GLY A 130 -19.92 12.48 -11.97
CA GLY A 130 -18.78 11.74 -11.39
C GLY A 130 -17.70 11.33 -12.37
N VAL A 131 -18.00 11.23 -13.66
CA VAL A 131 -17.00 10.81 -14.65
C VAL A 131 -15.79 11.75 -14.67
N GLN A 132 -16.00 13.06 -14.53
CA GLN A 132 -14.88 14.01 -14.47
C GLN A 132 -13.99 13.82 -13.24
N GLN A 133 -14.56 13.46 -12.09
CA GLN A 133 -13.80 13.14 -10.88
C GLN A 133 -12.97 11.86 -11.08
N VAL A 134 -13.59 10.82 -11.66
CA VAL A 134 -12.88 9.58 -12.03
C VAL A 134 -11.72 9.89 -12.98
N ILE A 135 -11.92 10.71 -14.02
CA ILE A 135 -10.85 11.10 -14.96
C ILE A 135 -9.71 11.82 -14.25
N GLN A 136 -10.00 12.79 -13.38
CA GLN A 136 -8.97 13.54 -12.66
C GLN A 136 -8.16 12.64 -11.73
N GLN A 137 -8.83 11.78 -10.96
CA GLN A 137 -8.15 10.86 -10.05
C GLN A 137 -7.35 9.79 -10.80
N ALA A 138 -7.90 9.25 -11.89
CA ALA A 138 -7.22 8.32 -12.78
C ALA A 138 -5.91 8.88 -13.35
N GLN A 139 -5.90 10.17 -13.72
CA GLN A 139 -4.68 10.83 -14.19
C GLN A 139 -3.64 10.97 -13.08
N GLN A 140 -4.06 11.28 -11.85
CA GLN A 140 -3.16 11.44 -10.71
C GLN A 140 -2.59 10.11 -10.21
N ILE A 141 -3.38 9.04 -10.25
CA ILE A 141 -2.98 7.75 -9.66
C ILE A 141 -1.96 6.99 -10.49
N SER A 142 -1.92 7.24 -11.80
CA SER A 142 -1.05 6.52 -12.75
C SER A 142 0.42 6.47 -12.29
N GLN A 143 0.95 7.58 -11.78
CA GLN A 143 2.32 7.63 -11.25
C GLN A 143 2.49 6.82 -9.96
N THR A 144 1.46 6.81 -9.11
CA THR A 144 1.48 6.08 -7.83
C THR A 144 1.48 4.57 -8.06
N ILE A 145 0.73 4.08 -9.06
CA ILE A 145 0.73 2.66 -9.47
C ILE A 145 2.13 2.24 -9.90
N THR A 146 2.77 3.01 -10.78
CA THR A 146 4.12 2.70 -11.26
C THR A 146 5.13 2.57 -10.12
N GLN A 147 5.12 3.52 -9.17
CA GLN A 147 6.05 3.51 -8.03
C GLN A 147 5.83 2.30 -7.12
N ALA A 148 4.58 2.03 -6.73
CA ALA A 148 4.26 0.89 -5.86
C ALA A 148 4.57 -0.45 -6.53
N SER A 149 4.24 -0.59 -7.82
CA SER A 149 4.54 -1.78 -8.61
C SER A 149 6.05 -2.06 -8.72
N GLN A 150 6.87 -1.03 -8.91
CA GLN A 150 8.33 -1.18 -8.93
C GLN A 150 8.91 -1.59 -7.58
N GLN A 151 8.33 -1.08 -6.49
CA GLN A 151 8.76 -1.45 -5.14
C GLN A 151 8.46 -2.92 -4.83
N VAL A 152 7.27 -3.40 -5.20
CA VAL A 152 6.89 -4.81 -5.04
C VAL A 152 7.82 -5.72 -5.84
N ALA A 153 8.16 -5.37 -7.08
CA ALA A 153 9.07 -6.16 -7.90
C ALA A 153 10.48 -6.30 -7.28
N GLN A 154 10.99 -5.25 -6.64
CA GLN A 154 12.28 -5.29 -5.94
C GLN A 154 12.23 -6.21 -4.69
N GLN A 155 11.11 -6.22 -3.98
CA GLN A 155 10.92 -7.12 -2.83
C GLN A 155 10.78 -8.59 -3.27
N GLY A 156 10.06 -8.88 -4.35
CA GLY A 156 9.91 -10.24 -4.91
C GLY A 156 11.25 -10.88 -5.27
N GLN A 157 12.15 -10.15 -5.94
CA GLN A 157 13.49 -10.65 -6.29
C GLN A 157 14.35 -10.98 -5.06
N SER A 158 14.22 -10.20 -3.98
CA SER A 158 15.00 -10.44 -2.76
C SER A 158 14.60 -11.72 -2.02
N GLN A 159 13.34 -12.16 -2.14
CA GLN A 159 12.87 -13.43 -1.56
C GLN A 159 13.35 -14.63 -2.38
N GLN A 160 13.42 -14.50 -3.70
CA GLN A 160 13.87 -15.59 -4.57
C GLN A 160 15.36 -15.93 -4.38
N MET A 161 16.19 -14.93 -4.05
CA MET A 161 17.61 -15.14 -3.71
C MET A 161 17.84 -15.74 -2.31
N ARG A 162 16.86 -15.65 -1.40
CA ARG A 162 16.98 -16.20 -0.03
C ARG A 162 16.62 -17.68 0.07
N GLY A 163 16.03 -18.26 -0.98
CA GLY A 163 15.68 -19.68 -1.07
C GLY A 163 16.82 -20.61 -1.56
N GLN A 164 17.93 -20.06 -2.08
CA GLN A 164 19.10 -20.86 -2.43
C GLN A 164 20.08 -20.87 -1.26
N THR A 165 19.84 -21.75 -0.28
CA THR A 165 20.92 -22.22 0.58
C THR A 165 22.00 -22.84 -0.31
N PRO A 166 23.24 -22.32 -0.34
CA PRO A 166 24.32 -22.97 -1.03
C PRO A 166 24.52 -24.34 -0.37
N SER A 167 24.23 -25.41 -1.09
CA SER A 167 24.58 -26.75 -0.65
C SER A 167 26.09 -26.77 -0.40
N PRO A 168 26.57 -27.14 0.80
CA PRO A 168 27.99 -27.27 1.03
C PRO A 168 28.53 -28.32 0.06
N ARG A 169 29.38 -27.86 -0.84
CA ARG A 169 30.20 -28.67 -1.73
C ARG A 169 31.23 -29.42 -0.86
N GLY A 170 30.79 -30.45 -0.14
CA GLY A 170 31.68 -31.52 0.33
C GLY A 170 32.00 -32.39 -0.89
N GLY A 171 33.20 -32.36 -1.48
CA GLY A 171 34.48 -32.40 -0.78
C GLY A 171 34.70 -33.84 -0.37
N GLY A 172 35.18 -34.66 -1.31
CA GLY A 172 35.12 -36.11 -1.24
C GLY A 172 35.94 -36.77 -0.14
N GLN A 173 35.66 -38.06 0.05
CA GLN A 173 36.63 -39.09 0.40
C GLN A 173 35.94 -40.45 0.21
N SER A 174 36.21 -41.09 -0.92
CA SER A 174 35.99 -42.53 -1.07
C SER A 174 37.16 -43.20 -0.37
N PHE A 175 36.91 -43.81 0.79
CA PHE A 175 37.88 -44.70 1.42
C PHE A 175 37.90 -46.04 0.65
N TYR A 176 39.10 -46.61 0.60
CA TYR A 176 39.48 -47.87 -0.05
C TYR A 176 38.57 -49.05 0.26
#